data_AF-A0A4P8GTU9-F1
#
_entry.id   AF-A0A4P8GTU9-F1
#
_cell.length_a   1.000
_cell.length_b   1.000
_cell.length_c   1.000
_cell.angle_alpha   90.00
_cell.angle_beta   90.00
_cell.angle_gamma   90.00
#
_symmetry.space_group_name_H-M   'P 1'
#
loop_
_entity.id
_entity.type
_entity.pdbx_description
1 polymer ?
#
loop_
_entity_poly.entity_id
_entity_poly.type
_entity_poly.pdbx_seq_one_letter_code
_entity_poly.pdbx_strand_id
1 'polypeptide(L)'
;MSQSRAAAPPKTRTRAQQIAIAVLALLLIALLGFYTVVTGRITDGSARLKDGAGQASAGADQIKDGAGKLSTGATLADTGAGKLAAGAQKIHAGISDKLAPGAEQLQAGAGKLATGAVKIEADVNNKLAPGVYKVDDGAQKLAAGAVQLSAALTPTAAGNAENNLADGATQLDQGAARLEAGAGELAAGTDQLKGYRGANGDPGQGTGTAALAQALDLLQAAADDPFQGLVPLSVVKDKIAKIAAGAHKLDSGATQLQSGAGRLQDGTSQLHAGTGKLTAGFTTLSSKLNSQDPASPGVVLGTRLLAEGTAKIRVGMDGVPGSPDHPGLLKATASMTEGSARLASGTETLNAGIKGDPADPASPGLLSGSEALAKGASDLSAGNNKLAAGSTQLATGAGKLADGNAKVAAGTETLHSSAAAVSPSDMVGPPDAGTAMGLVGALGVGSVGAFMVLRNKRPDPETD
;
A
#
# COMPACT_ATOMS: atom_id res chain seq x y z
N MET A 1 -45.49 -144.31 -21.36
CA MET A 1 -45.92 -143.87 -22.71
C MET A 1 -44.76 -143.14 -23.36
N SER A 2 -44.09 -143.84 -24.27
CA SER A 2 -42.95 -143.38 -25.07
C SER A 2 -43.40 -142.44 -26.18
N GLN A 3 -42.72 -141.32 -26.39
CA GLN A 3 -42.51 -140.78 -27.74
C GLN A 3 -41.06 -140.28 -27.86
N SER A 4 -40.24 -141.19 -28.38
CA SER A 4 -38.99 -140.94 -29.07
C SER A 4 -39.27 -140.15 -30.35
N ARG A 5 -38.58 -139.02 -30.57
CA ARG A 5 -38.51 -138.38 -31.88
C ARG A 5 -37.17 -137.66 -32.07
N ALA A 6 -36.25 -138.40 -32.71
CA ALA A 6 -35.18 -137.97 -33.62
C ALA A 6 -34.18 -136.88 -33.18
N ALA A 7 -32.98 -137.33 -32.80
CA ALA A 7 -31.75 -136.54 -32.86
C ALA A 7 -31.39 -136.25 -34.33
N ALA A 8 -31.28 -134.96 -34.69
CA ALA A 8 -30.71 -134.53 -35.95
C ALA A 8 -29.18 -134.77 -35.95
N PRO A 9 -28.56 -135.19 -37.07
CA PRO A 9 -27.13 -135.47 -37.11
C PRO A 9 -26.31 -134.18 -36.85
N PRO A 10 -25.17 -134.25 -36.13
CA PRO A 10 -24.29 -133.11 -35.95
C PRO A 10 -23.76 -132.69 -37.33
N LYS A 11 -24.13 -131.50 -37.80
CA LYS A 11 -23.55 -130.90 -39.02
C LYS A 11 -22.04 -130.73 -38.80
N THR A 12 -21.22 -131.61 -39.34
CA THR A 12 -19.77 -131.43 -39.42
C THR A 12 -19.50 -130.20 -40.29
N ARG A 13 -19.14 -129.09 -39.66
CA ARG A 13 -18.70 -127.86 -40.34
C ARG A 13 -17.49 -128.20 -41.20
N THR A 14 -17.47 -127.79 -42.46
CA THR A 14 -16.33 -128.03 -43.36
C THR A 14 -15.11 -127.21 -42.91
N ARG A 15 -13.87 -127.63 -43.22
CA ARG A 15 -12.65 -126.86 -42.85
C ARG A 15 -12.70 -125.41 -43.34
N ALA A 16 -13.31 -125.16 -44.50
CA ALA A 16 -13.56 -123.80 -45.01
C ALA A 16 -14.48 -122.98 -44.09
N GLN A 17 -15.51 -123.60 -43.49
CA GLN A 17 -16.41 -122.96 -42.53
C GLN A 17 -15.72 -122.65 -41.19
N GLN A 18 -14.83 -123.52 -40.72
CA GLN A 18 -14.03 -123.27 -39.50
C GLN A 18 -13.01 -122.14 -39.70
N ILE A 19 -12.34 -122.07 -40.86
CA ILE A 19 -11.44 -120.97 -41.23
C ILE A 19 -12.21 -119.66 -41.35
N ALA A 20 -13.37 -119.66 -42.01
CA ALA A 20 -14.21 -118.46 -42.11
C ALA A 20 -14.65 -117.95 -40.72
N ILE A 21 -15.04 -118.85 -39.80
CA ILE A 21 -15.39 -118.49 -38.42
C ILE A 21 -14.17 -117.95 -37.66
N ALA A 22 -12.98 -118.53 -37.82
CA ALA A 22 -11.76 -118.06 -37.17
C ALA A 22 -11.32 -116.68 -37.66
N VAL A 23 -11.40 -116.44 -38.98
CA VAL A 23 -11.12 -115.12 -39.59
C VAL A 23 -12.15 -114.09 -39.14
N LEU A 24 -13.44 -114.44 -39.12
CA LEU A 24 -14.50 -113.59 -38.60
C LEU A 24 -14.32 -113.28 -37.11
N ALA A 25 -13.90 -114.25 -36.30
CA ALA A 25 -13.62 -114.07 -34.87
C ALA A 25 -12.41 -113.16 -34.64
N LEU A 26 -11.32 -113.32 -35.41
CA LEU A 26 -10.15 -112.44 -35.34
C LEU A 26 -10.47 -111.02 -35.83
N LEU A 27 -11.27 -110.87 -36.89
CA LEU A 27 -11.79 -109.58 -37.33
C LEU A 27 -12.66 -108.94 -36.23
N LEU A 28 -13.55 -109.72 -35.60
CA LEU A 28 -14.35 -109.26 -34.47
C LEU A 28 -13.49 -108.80 -33.30
N ILE A 29 -12.47 -109.56 -32.92
CA ILE A 29 -11.54 -109.20 -31.83
C ILE A 29 -10.74 -107.94 -32.20
N ALA A 30 -10.23 -107.84 -33.42
CA ALA A 30 -9.51 -106.65 -33.88
C ALA A 30 -10.42 -105.42 -33.92
N LEU A 31 -11.68 -105.58 -34.33
CA LEU A 31 -12.68 -104.52 -34.37
C LEU A 31 -13.13 -104.14 -32.96
N LEU A 32 -13.19 -105.08 -32.01
CA LEU A 32 -13.41 -104.84 -30.57
C LEU A 32 -12.23 -104.11 -29.93
N GLY A 33 -11.00 -104.50 -30.26
CA GLY A 33 -9.77 -103.86 -29.79
C GLY A 33 -9.64 -102.45 -30.33
N PHE A 34 -9.90 -102.26 -31.62
CA PHE A 34 -9.98 -100.93 -32.23
C PHE A 34 -11.09 -100.10 -31.59
N TYR A 35 -12.27 -100.68 -31.41
CA TYR A 35 -13.41 -100.03 -30.77
C TYR A 35 -13.05 -99.54 -29.37
N THR A 36 -12.57 -100.42 -28.49
CA THR A 36 -12.18 -100.09 -27.10
C THR A 36 -11.07 -99.04 -27.02
N VAL A 37 -10.09 -99.08 -27.93
CA VAL A 37 -9.05 -98.05 -28.02
C VAL A 37 -9.64 -96.71 -28.47
N VAL A 38 -10.55 -96.71 -29.45
CA VAL A 38 -11.18 -95.50 -29.97
C VAL A 38 -12.15 -94.89 -28.96
N THR A 39 -13.04 -95.67 -28.34
CA THR A 39 -13.93 -95.18 -27.28
C THR A 39 -13.14 -94.74 -26.06
N GLY A 40 -12.11 -95.47 -25.64
CA GLY A 40 -11.23 -95.02 -24.56
C GLY A 40 -10.60 -93.65 -24.83
N ARG A 41 -10.08 -93.43 -26.05
CA ARG A 41 -9.52 -92.12 -26.45
C ARG A 41 -10.58 -91.02 -26.55
N ILE A 42 -11.78 -91.32 -27.01
CA ILE A 42 -12.90 -90.36 -27.09
C ILE A 42 -13.34 -89.98 -25.67
N THR A 43 -13.47 -90.96 -24.78
CA THR A 43 -13.85 -90.79 -23.38
C THR A 43 -12.84 -89.93 -22.63
N ASP A 44 -11.54 -90.24 -22.73
CA ASP A 44 -10.45 -89.46 -22.13
C ASP A 44 -10.34 -88.06 -22.75
N GLY A 45 -10.42 -87.97 -24.08
CA GLY A 45 -10.39 -86.69 -24.79
C GLY A 45 -11.56 -85.78 -24.40
N SER A 46 -12.76 -86.35 -24.26
CA SER A 46 -13.96 -85.62 -23.84
C SER A 46 -13.89 -85.18 -22.38
N ALA A 47 -13.33 -86.01 -21.50
CA ALA A 47 -13.08 -85.65 -20.10
C ALA A 47 -12.08 -84.50 -19.98
N ARG A 48 -10.93 -84.59 -20.67
CA ARG A 48 -9.93 -83.51 -20.71
C ARG A 48 -10.50 -82.22 -21.29
N LEU A 49 -11.33 -82.31 -22.32
CA LEU A 49 -11.99 -81.14 -22.91
C LEU A 49 -13.04 -80.55 -21.97
N LYS A 50 -13.79 -81.39 -21.23
CA LYS A 50 -14.72 -80.93 -20.17
C LYS A 50 -13.96 -80.16 -19.09
N ASP A 51 -12.86 -80.71 -18.59
CA ASP A 51 -12.03 -80.08 -17.56
C ASP A 51 -11.43 -78.76 -18.05
N GLY A 52 -10.85 -78.76 -19.26
CA GLY A 52 -10.31 -77.55 -19.88
C GLY A 52 -11.37 -76.49 -20.13
N ALA A 53 -12.57 -76.88 -20.58
CA ALA A 53 -13.70 -75.98 -20.74
C ALA A 53 -14.16 -75.41 -19.39
N GLY A 54 -14.21 -76.25 -18.35
CA GLY A 54 -14.51 -75.84 -16.97
C GLY A 54 -13.50 -74.85 -16.40
N GLN A 55 -12.20 -75.11 -16.57
CA GLN A 55 -11.13 -74.18 -16.16
C GLN A 55 -11.24 -72.84 -16.88
N ALA A 56 -11.46 -72.86 -18.20
CA ALA A 56 -11.61 -71.63 -18.97
C ALA A 56 -12.92 -70.89 -18.64
N SER A 57 -14.00 -71.60 -18.27
CA SER A 57 -15.22 -70.98 -17.73
C SER A 57 -14.93 -70.27 -16.41
N ALA A 58 -14.25 -70.94 -15.46
CA ALA A 58 -13.88 -70.33 -14.18
C ALA A 58 -12.96 -69.11 -14.37
N GLY A 59 -12.00 -69.18 -15.30
CA GLY A 59 -11.16 -68.04 -15.66
C GLY A 59 -11.96 -66.89 -16.28
N ALA A 60 -12.96 -67.19 -17.12
CA ALA A 60 -13.84 -66.18 -17.69
C ALA A 60 -14.73 -65.53 -16.60
N ASP A 61 -15.23 -66.29 -15.62
CA ASP A 61 -15.94 -65.74 -14.46
C ASP A 61 -15.04 -64.84 -13.60
N GLN A 62 -13.77 -65.21 -13.39
CA GLN A 62 -12.80 -64.35 -12.70
C GLN A 62 -12.57 -63.02 -13.45
N ILE A 63 -12.45 -63.07 -14.77
CA ILE A 63 -12.33 -61.85 -15.60
C ILE A 63 -13.60 -61.00 -15.49
N LYS A 64 -14.78 -61.62 -15.53
CA LYS A 64 -16.06 -60.94 -15.36
C LYS A 64 -16.15 -60.21 -14.02
N ASP A 65 -15.78 -60.87 -12.92
CA ASP A 65 -15.77 -60.28 -11.59
C ASP A 65 -14.75 -59.16 -11.46
N GLY A 66 -13.54 -59.36 -12.00
CA GLY A 66 -12.48 -58.36 -12.03
C GLY A 66 -12.91 -57.11 -12.82
N ALA A 67 -13.51 -57.31 -13.99
CA ALA A 67 -14.04 -56.24 -14.82
C ALA A 67 -15.23 -55.52 -14.15
N GLY A 68 -16.10 -56.24 -13.42
CA GLY A 68 -17.16 -55.64 -12.61
C GLY A 68 -16.62 -54.75 -11.48
N LYS A 69 -15.58 -55.21 -10.77
CA LYS A 69 -14.89 -54.40 -9.74
C LYS A 69 -14.22 -53.17 -10.34
N LEU A 70 -13.56 -53.32 -11.49
CA LEU A 70 -12.93 -52.20 -12.20
C LEU A 70 -13.96 -51.16 -12.65
N SER A 71 -15.10 -51.61 -13.19
CA SER A 71 -16.22 -50.74 -13.56
C SER A 71 -16.73 -49.93 -12.36
N THR A 72 -16.95 -50.60 -11.22
CA THR A 72 -17.38 -49.94 -9.98
C THR A 72 -16.34 -48.92 -9.48
N GLY A 73 -15.06 -49.28 -9.52
CA GLY A 73 -13.96 -48.37 -9.16
C GLY A 73 -13.90 -47.15 -10.06
N ALA A 74 -14.10 -47.34 -11.38
CA ALA A 74 -14.15 -46.25 -12.35
C ALA A 74 -15.34 -45.31 -12.09
N THR A 75 -16.53 -45.82 -11.78
CA THR A 75 -17.70 -44.98 -11.41
C THR A 75 -17.47 -44.18 -10.12
N LEU A 76 -16.81 -44.77 -9.11
CA LEU A 76 -16.44 -44.05 -7.89
C LEU A 76 -15.44 -42.93 -8.17
N ALA A 77 -14.42 -43.22 -8.98
CA ALA A 77 -13.44 -42.22 -9.40
C ALA A 77 -14.06 -41.11 -10.25
N ASP A 78 -15.02 -41.44 -11.14
CA ASP A 78 -15.82 -40.47 -11.90
C ASP A 78 -16.60 -39.52 -10.98
N THR A 79 -17.28 -40.07 -9.96
CA THR A 79 -17.98 -39.28 -8.95
C THR A 79 -17.03 -38.33 -8.22
N GLY A 80 -15.82 -38.80 -7.88
CA GLY A 80 -14.77 -37.98 -7.26
C GLY A 80 -14.28 -36.86 -8.19
N ALA A 81 -14.04 -37.19 -9.46
CA ALA A 81 -13.62 -36.24 -10.49
C ALA A 81 -14.69 -35.16 -10.74
N GLY A 82 -15.97 -35.54 -10.80
CA GLY A 82 -17.09 -34.59 -10.90
C GLY A 82 -17.18 -33.62 -9.71
N LYS A 83 -16.97 -34.13 -8.49
CA LYS A 83 -16.90 -33.27 -7.28
C LYS A 83 -15.72 -32.31 -7.34
N LEU A 84 -14.55 -32.77 -7.80
CA LEU A 84 -13.36 -31.94 -7.97
C LEU A 84 -13.60 -30.84 -9.02
N ALA A 85 -14.19 -31.18 -10.17
CA ALA A 85 -14.53 -30.22 -11.22
C ALA A 85 -15.48 -29.13 -10.71
N ALA A 86 -16.55 -29.53 -10.01
CA ALA A 86 -17.48 -28.58 -9.40
C ALA A 86 -16.83 -27.69 -8.33
N GLY A 87 -15.91 -28.25 -7.53
CA GLY A 87 -15.11 -27.49 -6.57
C GLY A 87 -14.20 -26.46 -7.25
N ALA A 88 -13.49 -26.86 -8.29
CA ALA A 88 -12.62 -25.98 -9.08
C ALA A 88 -13.40 -24.85 -9.77
N GLN A 89 -14.59 -25.14 -10.31
CA GLN A 89 -15.48 -24.13 -10.87
C GLN A 89 -15.98 -23.13 -9.82
N LYS A 90 -16.30 -23.58 -8.60
CA LYS A 90 -16.66 -22.67 -7.50
C LYS A 90 -15.50 -21.75 -7.10
N ILE A 91 -14.28 -22.29 -7.05
CA ILE A 91 -13.07 -21.49 -6.81
C ILE A 91 -12.89 -20.46 -7.92
N HIS A 92 -12.98 -20.89 -9.18
CA HIS A 92 -12.86 -20.00 -10.34
C HIS A 92 -13.89 -18.85 -10.28
N ALA A 93 -15.17 -19.16 -10.03
CA ALA A 93 -16.22 -18.15 -9.88
C ALA A 93 -15.94 -17.22 -8.68
N GLY A 94 -15.50 -17.76 -7.54
CA GLY A 94 -15.12 -16.93 -6.39
C GLY A 94 -13.96 -15.97 -6.69
N ILE A 95 -12.99 -16.41 -7.50
CA ILE A 95 -11.88 -15.55 -7.94
C ILE A 95 -12.38 -14.50 -8.94
N SER A 96 -13.09 -14.92 -9.98
CA SER A 96 -13.57 -14.05 -11.07
C SER A 96 -14.58 -13.02 -10.59
N ASP A 97 -15.54 -13.43 -9.77
CA ASP A 97 -16.71 -12.61 -9.43
C ASP A 97 -16.45 -11.72 -8.20
N LYS A 98 -15.42 -12.03 -7.39
CA LYS A 98 -15.17 -11.33 -6.13
C LYS A 98 -13.72 -10.90 -5.96
N LEU A 99 -12.78 -11.85 -6.00
CA LEU A 99 -11.39 -11.56 -5.66
C LEU A 99 -10.73 -10.63 -6.68
N ALA A 100 -10.89 -10.89 -7.98
CA ALA A 100 -10.30 -10.07 -9.04
C ALA A 100 -10.88 -8.63 -9.05
N PRO A 101 -12.21 -8.42 -9.06
CA PRO A 101 -12.78 -7.07 -8.95
C PRO A 101 -12.36 -6.35 -7.65
N GLY A 102 -12.29 -7.06 -6.53
CA GLY A 102 -11.84 -6.50 -5.25
C GLY A 102 -10.37 -6.07 -5.29
N ALA A 103 -9.50 -6.87 -5.90
CA ALA A 103 -8.09 -6.53 -6.09
C ALA A 103 -7.90 -5.33 -7.01
N GLU A 104 -8.68 -5.21 -8.10
CA GLU A 104 -8.68 -4.03 -8.97
C GLU A 104 -9.11 -2.76 -8.23
N GLN A 105 -10.18 -2.85 -7.43
CA GLN A 105 -10.64 -1.71 -6.61
C GLN A 105 -9.58 -1.29 -5.59
N LEU A 106 -8.93 -2.27 -4.94
CA LEU A 106 -7.85 -2.02 -4.00
C LEU A 106 -6.65 -1.36 -4.70
N GLN A 107 -6.25 -1.84 -5.88
CA GLN A 107 -5.19 -1.26 -6.68
C GLN A 107 -5.51 0.18 -7.09
N ALA A 108 -6.73 0.44 -7.57
CA ALA A 108 -7.18 1.78 -7.92
C ALA A 108 -7.19 2.71 -6.70
N GLY A 109 -7.62 2.21 -5.54
CA GLY A 109 -7.58 2.94 -4.26
C GLY A 109 -6.15 3.26 -3.83
N ALA A 110 -5.24 2.29 -3.91
CA ALA A 110 -3.82 2.46 -3.59
C ALA A 110 -3.15 3.48 -4.54
N GLY A 111 -3.46 3.45 -5.83
CA GLY A 111 -2.97 4.44 -6.80
C GLY A 111 -3.47 5.87 -6.51
N LYS A 112 -4.74 6.03 -6.10
CA LYS A 112 -5.27 7.31 -5.64
C LYS A 112 -4.58 7.80 -4.36
N LEU A 113 -4.37 6.91 -3.40
CA LEU A 113 -3.64 7.22 -2.16
C LEU A 113 -2.21 7.66 -2.47
N ALA A 114 -1.49 6.95 -3.34
CA ALA A 114 -0.13 7.30 -3.74
C ALA A 114 -0.06 8.67 -4.42
N THR A 115 -0.98 8.94 -5.36
CA THR A 115 -1.08 10.26 -6.01
C THR A 115 -1.35 11.37 -5.00
N GLY A 116 -2.26 11.12 -4.04
CA GLY A 116 -2.57 12.05 -2.95
C GLY A 116 -1.37 12.30 -2.04
N ALA A 117 -0.61 11.26 -1.70
CA ALA A 117 0.59 11.36 -0.86
C ALA A 117 1.68 12.22 -1.53
N VAL A 118 1.96 11.97 -2.81
CA VAL A 118 2.89 12.78 -3.62
C VAL A 118 2.46 14.25 -3.64
N LYS A 119 1.16 14.52 -3.79
CA LYS A 119 0.64 15.90 -3.76
C LYS A 119 0.85 16.57 -2.41
N ILE A 120 0.55 15.87 -1.31
CA ILE A 120 0.75 16.39 0.06
C ILE A 120 2.23 16.69 0.29
N GLU A 121 3.12 15.77 -0.05
CA GLU A 121 4.57 15.99 0.06
C GLU A 121 5.02 17.20 -0.75
N ALA A 122 4.54 17.33 -1.99
CA ALA A 122 4.85 18.49 -2.83
C ALA A 122 4.34 19.80 -2.24
N ASP A 123 3.12 19.83 -1.70
CA ASP A 123 2.55 21.04 -1.06
C ASP A 123 3.31 21.40 0.24
N VAL A 124 3.74 20.41 1.02
CA VAL A 124 4.57 20.64 2.21
C VAL A 124 5.93 21.21 1.82
N ASN A 125 6.64 20.57 0.87
CA ASN A 125 7.97 20.98 0.44
C ASN A 125 7.98 22.36 -0.25
N ASN A 126 6.98 22.65 -1.09
CA ASN A 126 7.02 23.82 -1.96
C ASN A 126 6.20 25.01 -1.44
N LYS A 127 5.32 24.82 -0.44
CA LYS A 127 4.45 25.90 0.07
C LYS A 127 4.59 26.05 1.57
N LEU A 128 4.33 24.99 2.34
CA LEU A 128 4.23 25.10 3.79
C LEU A 128 5.60 25.33 4.44
N ALA A 129 6.59 24.49 4.16
CA ALA A 129 7.92 24.62 4.76
C ALA A 129 8.61 25.96 4.44
N PRO A 130 8.62 26.46 3.18
CA PRO A 130 9.13 27.79 2.88
C PRO A 130 8.39 28.91 3.64
N GLY A 131 7.07 28.77 3.83
CA GLY A 131 6.28 29.70 4.63
C GLY A 131 6.70 29.71 6.10
N VAL A 132 6.87 28.53 6.70
CA VAL A 132 7.36 28.38 8.07
C VAL A 132 8.75 29.00 8.24
N TYR A 133 9.67 28.75 7.32
CA TYR A 133 11.02 29.33 7.40
C TYR A 133 11.01 30.85 7.31
N LYS A 134 10.19 31.44 6.42
CA LYS A 134 10.04 32.89 6.27
C LYS A 134 9.44 33.54 7.52
N VAL A 135 8.43 32.92 8.11
CA VAL A 135 7.81 33.43 9.34
C VAL A 135 8.81 33.40 10.50
N ASP A 136 9.56 32.31 10.65
CA ASP A 136 10.58 32.21 11.69
C ASP A 136 11.72 33.23 11.48
N ASP A 137 12.25 33.36 10.26
CA ASP A 137 13.25 34.40 9.94
C ASP A 137 12.74 35.81 10.21
N GLY A 138 11.49 36.11 9.83
CA GLY A 138 10.83 37.38 10.13
C GLY A 138 10.67 37.64 11.63
N ALA A 139 10.29 36.63 12.41
CA ALA A 139 10.16 36.74 13.86
C ALA A 139 11.52 37.00 14.54
N GLN A 140 12.59 36.31 14.11
CA GLN A 140 13.95 36.54 14.61
C GLN A 140 14.44 37.96 14.28
N LYS A 141 14.21 38.44 13.04
CA LYS A 141 14.55 39.82 12.64
C LYS A 141 13.78 40.86 13.44
N LEU A 142 12.49 40.64 13.65
CA LEU A 142 11.65 41.53 14.45
C LEU A 142 12.12 41.58 15.91
N ALA A 143 12.46 40.43 16.50
CA ALA A 143 13.03 40.36 17.85
C ALA A 143 14.37 41.11 17.95
N ALA A 144 15.27 40.92 16.98
CA ALA A 144 16.53 41.65 16.92
C ALA A 144 16.32 43.17 16.80
N GLY A 145 15.40 43.62 15.94
CA GLY A 145 15.05 45.03 15.80
C GLY A 145 14.44 45.64 17.07
N ALA A 146 13.59 44.88 17.77
CA ALA A 146 13.03 45.33 19.06
C ALA A 146 14.12 45.53 20.12
N VAL A 147 15.11 44.63 20.17
CA VAL A 147 16.27 44.76 21.07
C VAL A 147 17.12 45.97 20.70
N GLN A 148 17.37 46.21 19.40
CA GLN A 148 18.11 47.39 18.94
C GLN A 148 17.41 48.70 19.30
N LEU A 149 16.09 48.79 19.08
CA LEU A 149 15.31 49.96 19.47
C LEU A 149 15.32 50.18 20.99
N SER A 150 15.23 49.09 21.76
CA SER A 150 15.34 49.13 23.22
C SER A 150 16.69 49.70 23.68
N ALA A 151 17.78 49.22 23.08
CA ALA A 151 19.12 49.71 23.36
C ALA A 151 19.26 51.20 23.01
N ALA A 152 18.74 51.64 21.87
CA ALA A 152 18.83 53.04 21.43
C ALA A 152 18.01 54.02 22.30
N LEU A 153 16.99 53.52 23.02
CA LEU A 153 16.13 54.32 23.90
C LEU A 153 16.50 54.23 25.38
N THR A 154 17.52 53.44 25.73
CA THR A 154 17.97 53.26 27.10
C THR A 154 19.26 54.05 27.31
N PRO A 155 19.30 55.05 28.20
CA PRO A 155 20.51 55.82 28.47
C PRO A 155 21.66 54.90 28.91
N THR A 156 22.87 55.18 28.43
CA THR A 156 24.08 54.50 28.88
C THR A 156 24.71 55.24 30.05
N ALA A 157 25.55 54.54 30.82
CA ALA A 157 26.28 55.17 31.93
C ALA A 157 27.23 56.28 31.47
N ALA A 158 27.75 56.21 30.24
CA ALA A 158 28.63 57.22 29.68
C ALA A 158 27.86 58.43 29.12
N GLY A 159 26.57 58.28 28.83
CA GLY A 159 25.71 59.35 28.31
C GLY A 159 26.12 59.85 26.93
N ASN A 160 26.91 59.07 26.16
CA ASN A 160 27.47 59.48 24.88
C ASN A 160 27.64 58.35 23.86
N ALA A 161 26.90 57.26 24.03
CA ALA A 161 26.99 56.15 23.10
C ALA A 161 26.51 56.54 21.70
N GLU A 162 27.25 56.07 20.69
CA GLU A 162 26.88 56.27 19.29
C GLU A 162 25.53 55.60 18.98
N ASN A 163 24.69 56.27 18.19
CA ASN A 163 23.35 55.80 17.83
C ASN A 163 22.40 55.56 19.01
N ASN A 164 22.68 56.14 20.18
CA ASN A 164 21.78 56.13 21.32
C ASN A 164 20.99 57.44 21.40
N LEU A 165 19.69 57.38 21.14
CA LEU A 165 18.80 58.54 21.13
C LEU A 165 18.61 59.11 22.53
N ALA A 166 18.59 58.25 23.56
CA ALA A 166 18.41 58.68 24.94
C ALA A 166 19.64 59.43 25.47
N ASP A 167 20.85 58.99 25.12
CA ASP A 167 22.10 59.70 25.39
C ASP A 167 22.15 61.04 24.65
N GLY A 168 21.81 61.07 23.36
CA GLY A 168 21.74 62.31 22.59
C GLY A 168 20.75 63.32 23.17
N ALA A 169 19.57 62.87 23.62
CA ALA A 169 18.61 63.73 24.30
C ALA A 169 19.13 64.23 25.66
N THR A 170 19.84 63.39 26.41
CA THR A 170 20.47 63.75 27.69
C THR A 170 21.55 64.81 27.49
N GLN A 171 22.40 64.67 26.47
CA GLN A 171 23.42 65.67 26.12
C GLN A 171 22.80 67.00 25.69
N LEU A 172 21.72 66.94 24.89
CA LEU A 172 21.03 68.14 24.43
C LEU A 172 20.37 68.88 25.60
N ASP A 173 19.76 68.16 26.54
CA ASP A 173 19.19 68.72 27.77
C ASP A 173 20.25 69.39 28.65
N GLN A 174 21.39 68.72 28.88
CA GLN A 174 22.52 69.29 29.62
C GLN A 174 23.11 70.53 28.93
N GLY A 175 23.21 70.50 27.60
CA GLY A 175 23.66 71.64 26.80
C GLY A 175 22.70 72.82 26.89
N ALA A 176 21.39 72.56 26.83
CA ALA A 176 20.35 73.57 26.98
C ALA A 176 20.38 74.21 28.37
N ALA A 177 20.50 73.42 29.44
CA ALA A 177 20.63 73.92 30.81
C ALA A 177 21.88 74.80 31.00
N ARG A 178 23.01 74.40 30.41
CA ARG A 178 24.24 75.22 30.43
C ARG A 178 24.08 76.53 29.69
N LEU A 179 23.42 76.51 28.53
CA LEU A 179 23.18 77.69 27.73
C LEU A 179 22.17 78.64 28.41
N GLU A 180 21.14 78.08 29.06
CA GLU A 180 20.19 78.81 29.89
C GLU A 180 20.88 79.52 31.06
N ALA A 181 21.75 78.80 31.80
CA ALA A 181 22.53 79.40 32.87
C ALA A 181 23.41 80.56 32.37
N GLY A 182 24.13 80.37 31.26
CA GLY A 182 24.95 81.43 30.66
C GLY A 182 24.13 82.61 30.12
N ALA A 183 22.93 82.36 29.60
CA ALA A 183 22.00 83.43 29.19
C ALA A 183 21.48 84.23 30.39
N GLY A 184 21.19 83.56 31.51
CA GLY A 184 20.84 84.20 32.76
C GLY A 184 21.97 85.05 33.34
N GLU A 185 23.22 84.56 33.28
CA GLU A 185 24.40 85.34 33.66
C GLU A 185 24.59 86.58 32.76
N LEU A 186 24.40 86.42 31.45
CA LEU A 186 24.46 87.54 30.50
C LEU A 186 23.36 88.57 30.79
N ALA A 187 22.12 88.12 31.03
CA ALA A 187 20.99 88.99 31.38
C ALA A 187 21.30 89.79 32.65
N ALA A 188 21.76 89.13 33.72
CA ALA A 188 22.15 89.79 34.96
C ALA A 188 23.30 90.79 34.77
N GLY A 189 24.30 90.45 33.96
CA GLY A 189 25.40 91.37 33.62
C GLY A 189 24.94 92.58 32.83
N THR A 190 23.98 92.41 31.92
CA THR A 190 23.41 93.52 31.13
C THR A 190 22.49 94.42 31.95
N ASP A 191 21.78 93.86 32.93
CA ASP A 191 21.02 94.61 33.93
C ASP A 191 21.96 95.52 34.73
N GLN A 192 23.09 94.98 35.17
CA GLN A 192 24.11 95.74 35.90
C GLN A 192 24.78 96.82 35.02
N LEU A 193 25.08 96.51 33.76
CA LEU A 193 25.68 97.47 32.82
C LEU A 193 24.73 98.63 32.53
N LYS A 194 23.46 98.33 32.25
CA LYS A 194 22.41 99.34 32.02
C LYS A 194 22.21 100.20 33.27
N GLY A 195 22.09 99.55 34.43
CA GLY A 195 21.82 100.19 35.70
C GLY A 195 20.49 100.96 35.70
N TYR A 196 20.40 101.99 36.53
CA TYR A 196 19.21 102.82 36.66
C TYR A 196 19.60 104.29 36.82
N ARG A 197 18.74 105.19 36.33
CA ARG A 197 18.90 106.64 36.58
C ARG A 197 18.69 106.94 38.05
N GLY A 198 19.45 107.89 38.58
CA GLY A 198 19.30 108.31 39.96
C GLY A 198 18.03 109.14 40.18
N ALA A 199 17.47 109.01 41.38
CA ALA A 199 16.22 109.67 41.76
C ALA A 199 16.38 111.19 41.80
N ASN A 200 15.28 111.92 41.59
CA ASN A 200 15.22 113.39 41.67
C ASN A 200 16.21 114.14 40.77
N GLY A 201 16.66 113.51 39.69
CA GLY A 201 17.64 114.12 38.78
C GLY A 201 19.08 114.10 39.31
N ASP A 202 19.38 113.36 40.39
CA ASP A 202 20.74 113.22 40.92
C ASP A 202 21.41 111.95 40.38
N PRO A 203 22.38 112.04 39.44
CA PRO A 203 23.04 110.88 38.88
C PRO A 203 23.88 110.09 39.90
N GLY A 204 24.29 110.72 41.01
CA GLY A 204 25.09 110.08 42.06
C GLY A 204 24.34 108.98 42.80
N GLN A 205 23.01 108.96 42.70
CA GLN A 205 22.16 107.89 43.24
C GLN A 205 21.81 106.81 42.21
N GLY A 206 22.23 106.97 40.95
CA GLY A 206 22.03 106.00 39.88
C GLY A 206 23.23 105.06 39.70
N THR A 207 23.09 104.10 38.79
CA THR A 207 24.16 103.18 38.39
C THR A 207 24.22 102.99 36.88
N GLY A 208 25.34 102.45 36.40
CA GLY A 208 25.51 101.99 35.02
C GLY A 208 25.46 103.11 33.97
N THR A 209 25.13 102.72 32.75
CA THR A 209 25.05 103.61 31.58
C THR A 209 23.92 104.62 31.69
N ALA A 210 22.82 104.24 32.36
CA ALA A 210 21.67 105.10 32.56
C ALA A 210 22.00 106.32 33.43
N ALA A 211 22.75 106.13 34.52
CA ALA A 211 23.23 107.21 35.38
C ALA A 211 24.31 108.05 34.70
N LEU A 212 25.23 107.43 33.94
CA LEU A 212 26.23 108.15 33.16
C LEU A 212 25.58 109.07 32.11
N ALA A 213 24.58 108.56 31.37
CA ALA A 213 23.82 109.36 30.41
C ALA A 213 23.11 110.54 31.11
N GLN A 214 22.49 110.30 32.26
CA GLN A 214 21.85 111.35 33.08
C GLN A 214 22.84 112.40 33.59
N ALA A 215 24.04 112.00 34.02
CA ALA A 215 25.09 112.93 34.46
C ALA A 215 25.58 113.82 33.33
N LEU A 216 25.75 113.24 32.14
CA LEU A 216 26.19 113.98 30.95
C LEU A 216 25.09 114.91 30.42
N ASP A 217 23.81 114.54 30.53
CA ASP A 217 22.68 115.42 30.22
C ASP A 217 22.69 116.67 31.11
N LEU A 218 22.88 116.50 32.42
CA LEU A 218 22.97 117.61 33.36
C LEU A 218 24.21 118.49 33.12
N LEU A 219 25.35 117.87 32.81
CA LEU A 219 26.58 118.60 32.50
C LEU A 219 26.44 119.40 31.20
N GLN A 220 25.79 118.83 30.19
CA GLN A 220 25.49 119.53 28.94
C GLN A 220 24.51 120.69 29.18
N ALA A 221 23.45 120.48 29.97
CA ALA A 221 22.51 121.53 30.34
C ALA A 221 23.19 122.67 31.12
N ALA A 222 24.09 122.35 32.07
CA ALA A 222 24.87 123.35 32.82
C ALA A 222 25.89 124.08 31.93
N ALA A 223 26.48 123.40 30.96
CA ALA A 223 27.36 124.01 29.97
C ALA A 223 26.60 124.97 29.03
N ASP A 224 25.33 124.71 28.73
CA ASP A 224 24.46 125.53 27.89
C ASP A 224 23.84 126.75 28.61
N ASP A 225 24.09 126.93 29.91
CA ASP A 225 23.63 128.09 30.70
C ASP A 225 24.33 129.40 30.24
N PRO A 226 23.56 130.43 29.81
CA PRO A 226 24.09 131.68 29.29
C PRO A 226 24.77 132.61 30.32
N PHE A 227 24.70 132.33 31.63
CA PHE A 227 25.14 133.26 32.68
C PHE A 227 26.59 133.09 33.21
N GLN A 228 27.43 132.20 32.66
CA GLN A 228 28.80 131.95 33.13
C GLN A 228 29.87 132.37 32.08
N GLY A 229 30.16 133.67 32.00
CA GLY A 229 30.95 134.30 30.93
C GLY A 229 32.48 134.36 31.07
N LEU A 230 33.20 133.29 31.46
CA LEU A 230 34.66 133.37 31.67
C LEU A 230 35.55 132.31 30.98
N VAL A 231 35.03 131.46 30.09
CA VAL A 231 35.89 130.57 29.28
C VAL A 231 35.33 130.46 27.85
N PRO A 232 36.17 130.51 26.79
CA PRO A 232 35.76 130.11 25.45
C PRO A 232 35.52 128.59 25.42
N LEU A 233 34.35 128.19 25.91
CA LEU A 233 33.93 126.80 26.11
C LEU A 233 33.40 126.14 24.82
N SER A 234 33.32 126.81 23.68
CA SER A 234 32.68 126.26 22.45
C SER A 234 33.25 124.88 22.07
N VAL A 235 34.57 124.72 22.07
CA VAL A 235 35.24 123.43 21.79
C VAL A 235 34.97 122.38 22.88
N VAL A 236 34.78 122.80 24.13
CA VAL A 236 34.50 121.91 25.27
C VAL A 236 33.03 121.48 25.27
N LYS A 237 32.09 122.38 24.93
CA LYS A 237 30.66 122.07 24.73
C LYS A 237 30.45 121.02 23.65
N ASP A 238 31.09 121.19 22.49
CA ASP A 238 31.01 120.22 21.39
C ASP A 238 31.56 118.84 21.80
N LYS A 239 32.62 118.80 22.61
CA LYS A 239 33.17 117.55 23.14
C LYS A 239 32.24 116.91 24.17
N ILE A 240 31.64 117.69 25.07
CA ILE A 240 30.64 117.21 26.05
C ILE A 240 29.43 116.65 25.33
N ALA A 241 28.88 117.36 24.34
CA ALA A 241 27.74 116.88 23.55
C ALA A 241 28.04 115.57 22.81
N LYS A 242 29.26 115.41 22.26
CA LYS A 242 29.69 114.15 21.64
C LYS A 242 29.80 113.01 22.65
N ILE A 243 30.31 113.28 23.86
CA ILE A 243 30.41 112.29 24.94
C ILE A 243 29.02 111.91 25.44
N ALA A 244 28.11 112.87 25.63
CA ALA A 244 26.72 112.65 25.99
C ALA A 244 25.99 111.78 24.95
N ALA A 245 26.12 112.13 23.67
CA ALA A 245 25.59 111.31 22.58
C ALA A 245 26.19 109.89 22.57
N GLY A 246 27.48 109.75 22.90
CA GLY A 246 28.13 108.45 23.10
C GLY A 246 27.54 107.66 24.26
N ALA A 247 27.27 108.29 25.39
CA ALA A 247 26.66 107.66 26.57
C ALA A 247 25.20 107.24 26.31
N HIS A 248 24.41 108.06 25.63
CA HIS A 248 23.06 107.67 25.18
C HIS A 248 23.08 106.50 24.22
N LYS A 249 24.04 106.47 23.28
CA LYS A 249 24.23 105.31 22.39
C LYS A 249 24.59 104.05 23.18
N LEU A 250 25.47 104.19 24.18
CA LEU A 250 25.86 103.09 25.05
C LEU A 250 24.68 102.57 25.88
N ASP A 251 23.87 103.46 26.45
CA ASP A 251 22.66 103.12 27.22
C ASP A 251 21.58 102.46 26.34
N SER A 252 21.37 102.99 25.14
CA SER A 252 20.49 102.38 24.14
C SER A 252 20.99 101.00 23.73
N GLY A 253 22.29 100.85 23.52
CA GLY A 253 22.94 99.57 23.23
C GLY A 253 22.82 98.57 24.38
N ALA A 254 23.00 99.02 25.63
CA ALA A 254 22.81 98.20 26.82
C ALA A 254 21.35 97.74 26.95
N THR A 255 20.38 98.61 26.66
CA THR A 255 18.95 98.26 26.63
C THR A 255 18.63 97.22 25.56
N GLN A 256 19.20 97.35 24.36
CA GLN A 256 19.04 96.37 23.29
C GLN A 256 19.68 95.02 23.67
N LEU A 257 20.87 95.05 24.26
CA LEU A 257 21.57 93.84 24.70
C LEU A 257 20.82 93.13 25.84
N GLN A 258 20.30 93.87 26.82
CA GLN A 258 19.42 93.36 27.87
C GLN A 258 18.19 92.66 27.29
N SER A 259 17.49 93.32 26.35
CA SER A 259 16.33 92.73 25.68
C SER A 259 16.69 91.46 24.88
N GLY A 260 17.87 91.45 24.26
CA GLY A 260 18.40 90.28 23.56
C GLY A 260 18.75 89.13 24.50
N ALA A 261 19.37 89.43 25.64
CA ALA A 261 19.74 88.47 26.67
C ALA A 261 18.49 87.84 27.31
N GLY A 262 17.48 88.63 27.64
CA GLY A 262 16.19 88.12 28.14
C GLY A 262 15.51 87.18 27.14
N ARG A 263 15.47 87.54 25.85
CA ARG A 263 14.96 86.66 24.80
C ARG A 263 15.76 85.36 24.64
N LEU A 264 17.09 85.42 24.78
CA LEU A 264 17.94 84.24 24.73
C LEU A 264 17.68 83.33 25.93
N GLN A 265 17.55 83.90 27.12
CA GLN A 265 17.18 83.18 28.34
C GLN A 265 15.83 82.48 28.17
N ASP A 266 14.79 83.21 27.74
CA ASP A 266 13.47 82.63 27.49
C ASP A 266 13.52 81.47 26.48
N GLY A 267 14.24 81.65 25.37
CA GLY A 267 14.38 80.62 24.33
C GLY A 267 15.14 79.38 24.81
N THR A 268 16.14 79.56 25.68
CA THR A 268 16.96 78.47 26.22
C THR A 268 16.24 77.72 27.34
N SER A 269 15.46 78.41 28.19
CA SER A 269 14.53 77.79 29.13
C SER A 269 13.48 76.93 28.40
N GLN A 270 12.93 77.42 27.28
CA GLN A 270 12.01 76.63 26.45
C GLN A 270 12.68 75.40 25.84
N LEU A 271 13.93 75.53 25.37
CA LEU A 271 14.72 74.41 24.84
C LEU A 271 15.00 73.36 25.94
N HIS A 272 15.42 73.79 27.13
CA HIS A 272 15.65 72.89 28.27
C HIS A 272 14.37 72.17 28.67
N ALA A 273 13.24 72.89 28.81
CA ALA A 273 11.96 72.27 29.09
C ALA A 273 11.50 71.27 28.01
N GLY A 274 11.77 71.56 26.73
CA GLY A 274 11.45 70.67 25.61
C GLY A 274 12.29 69.40 25.60
N THR A 275 13.59 69.52 25.89
CA THR A 275 14.55 68.41 25.93
C THR A 275 14.33 67.51 27.14
N GLY A 276 13.98 68.07 28.30
CA GLY A 276 13.49 67.32 29.46
C GLY A 276 12.19 66.52 29.19
N LYS A 277 11.28 67.03 28.36
CA LYS A 277 10.10 66.26 27.92
C LYS A 277 10.48 65.11 26.98
N LEU A 278 11.46 65.31 26.10
CA LEU A 278 11.95 64.28 25.19
C LEU A 278 12.60 63.11 25.95
N THR A 279 13.48 63.41 26.91
CA THR A 279 14.12 62.39 27.76
C THR A 279 13.11 61.60 28.59
N ALA A 280 12.09 62.27 29.17
CA ALA A 280 10.99 61.61 29.86
C ALA A 280 10.16 60.71 28.93
N GLY A 281 9.92 61.16 27.69
CA GLY A 281 9.26 60.40 26.65
C GLY A 281 10.01 59.11 26.28
N PHE A 282 11.31 59.20 26.06
CA PHE A 282 12.16 58.03 25.79
C PHE A 282 12.20 57.06 26.97
N THR A 283 12.26 57.56 28.21
CA THR A 283 12.20 56.72 29.41
C THR A 283 10.88 55.94 29.48
N THR A 284 9.75 56.61 29.21
CA THR A 284 8.42 55.98 29.18
C THR A 284 8.32 54.94 28.08
N LEU A 285 8.80 55.26 26.87
CA LEU A 285 8.77 54.34 25.73
C LEU A 285 9.65 53.12 25.98
N SER A 286 10.88 53.32 26.48
CA SER A 286 11.79 52.22 26.84
C SER A 286 11.17 51.32 27.91
N SER A 287 10.54 51.88 28.94
CA SER A 287 9.86 51.08 29.97
C SER A 287 8.74 50.21 29.39
N LYS A 288 7.90 50.76 28.49
CA LYS A 288 6.83 49.98 27.83
C LYS A 288 7.38 48.92 26.89
N LEU A 289 8.43 49.24 26.14
CA LEU A 289 9.08 48.32 25.20
C LEU A 289 9.71 47.12 25.94
N ASN A 290 10.25 47.37 27.13
CA ASN A 290 10.96 46.39 27.96
C ASN A 290 10.11 45.77 29.07
N SER A 291 8.79 45.99 29.10
CA SER A 291 7.90 45.37 30.08
C SER A 291 8.10 43.84 30.08
N GLN A 292 8.36 43.29 31.27
CA GLN A 292 8.52 41.84 31.48
C GLN A 292 7.25 41.18 32.02
N ASP A 293 6.15 41.92 32.15
CA ASP A 293 4.88 41.37 32.63
C ASP A 293 4.37 40.30 31.66
N PRO A 294 4.23 39.03 32.06
CA PRO A 294 3.69 37.99 31.19
C PRO A 294 2.25 38.25 30.74
N ALA A 295 1.45 38.99 31.53
CA ALA A 295 0.08 39.36 31.19
C ALA A 295 0.01 40.58 30.25
N SER A 296 1.10 41.34 30.12
CA SER A 296 1.21 42.51 29.24
C SER A 296 2.67 42.72 28.82
N PRO A 297 3.21 41.81 27.98
CA PRO A 297 4.62 41.83 27.62
C PRO A 297 4.93 43.05 26.76
N GLY A 298 6.08 43.65 27.02
CA GLY A 298 6.65 44.67 26.13
C GLY A 298 7.02 44.06 24.78
N VAL A 299 7.22 44.91 23.77
CA VAL A 299 7.55 44.45 22.41
C VAL A 299 8.78 43.55 22.40
N VAL A 300 9.80 43.82 23.22
CA VAL A 300 11.00 42.97 23.30
C VAL A 300 10.67 41.55 23.76
N LEU A 301 9.90 41.41 24.83
CA LEU A 301 9.51 40.09 25.34
C LEU A 301 8.53 39.40 24.37
N GLY A 302 7.53 40.13 23.86
CA GLY A 302 6.54 39.58 22.94
C GLY A 302 7.14 39.05 21.64
N THR A 303 8.10 39.78 21.06
CA THR A 303 8.80 39.36 19.83
C THR A 303 9.76 38.20 20.07
N ARG A 304 10.38 38.11 21.25
CA ARG A 304 11.17 36.93 21.67
C ARG A 304 10.29 35.69 21.78
N LEU A 305 9.15 35.80 22.46
CA LEU A 305 8.20 34.68 22.61
C LEU A 305 7.66 34.24 21.24
N LEU A 306 7.39 35.19 20.33
CA LEU A 306 7.02 34.89 18.96
C LEU A 306 8.13 34.10 18.25
N ALA A 307 9.38 34.56 18.34
CA ALA A 307 10.54 33.91 17.73
C ALA A 307 10.80 32.49 18.30
N GLU A 308 10.60 32.30 19.61
CA GLU A 308 10.66 30.97 20.24
C GLU A 308 9.51 30.07 19.76
N GLY A 309 8.30 30.61 19.61
CA GLY A 309 7.14 29.90 19.09
C GLY A 309 7.35 29.44 17.64
N THR A 310 7.86 30.32 16.78
CA THR A 310 8.15 29.99 15.38
C THR A 310 9.29 28.99 15.25
N ALA A 311 10.29 29.04 16.13
CA ALA A 311 11.36 28.06 16.17
C ALA A 311 10.83 26.66 16.51
N LYS A 312 9.87 26.54 17.43
CA LYS A 312 9.18 25.27 17.72
C LYS A 312 8.40 24.74 16.51
N ILE A 313 7.73 25.63 15.77
CA ILE A 313 7.03 25.24 14.53
C ILE A 313 8.03 24.75 13.48
N ARG A 314 9.18 25.42 13.34
CA ARG A 314 10.27 24.97 12.45
C ARG A 314 10.78 23.58 12.85
N VAL A 315 11.00 23.32 14.14
CA VAL A 315 11.37 21.99 14.63
C VAL A 315 10.28 20.95 14.33
N GLY A 316 9.00 21.31 14.42
CA GLY A 316 7.91 20.43 13.98
C GLY A 316 7.92 20.12 12.48
N MET A 317 8.39 21.06 11.66
CA MET A 317 8.55 20.88 10.21
C MET A 317 9.73 19.95 9.88
N ASP A 318 10.89 20.24 10.48
CA ASP A 318 12.19 19.62 10.13
C ASP A 318 12.44 18.31 10.89
N GLY A 319 11.81 18.18 12.06
CA GLY A 319 12.09 17.13 13.04
C GLY A 319 13.08 17.58 14.09
N VAL A 320 13.18 16.79 15.16
CA VAL A 320 14.18 17.02 16.20
C VAL A 320 15.51 16.43 15.71
N PRO A 321 16.58 17.26 15.59
CA PRO A 321 17.88 16.78 15.13
C PRO A 321 18.37 15.57 15.94
N GLY A 322 18.79 14.51 15.25
CA GLY A 322 19.30 13.30 15.88
C GLY A 322 18.25 12.40 16.55
N SER A 323 16.95 12.70 16.43
CA SER A 323 15.87 11.90 17.02
C SER A 323 15.02 11.22 15.94
N PRO A 324 15.23 9.92 15.65
CA PRO A 324 14.47 9.19 14.64
C PRO A 324 12.95 9.16 14.92
N ASP A 325 12.57 9.16 16.20
CA ASP A 325 11.18 9.11 16.66
C ASP A 325 10.41 10.42 16.43
N HIS A 326 11.12 11.50 16.10
CA HIS A 326 10.54 12.82 15.83
C HIS A 326 11.02 13.35 14.47
N PRO A 327 10.61 12.71 13.36
CA PRO A 327 11.16 12.96 12.03
C PRO A 327 10.72 14.29 11.39
N GLY A 328 9.76 15.00 12.00
CA GLY A 328 9.18 16.21 11.43
C GLY A 328 8.20 15.93 10.29
N LEU A 329 7.44 16.96 9.90
CA LEU A 329 6.43 16.84 8.85
C LEU A 329 7.04 16.50 7.49
N LEU A 330 8.19 17.07 7.14
CA LEU A 330 8.86 16.84 5.84
C LEU A 330 9.13 15.36 5.61
N LYS A 331 9.77 14.71 6.58
CA LYS A 331 10.11 13.29 6.50
C LYS A 331 8.88 12.39 6.68
N ALA A 332 7.91 12.78 7.50
CA ALA A 332 6.65 12.06 7.62
C ALA A 332 5.90 12.00 6.28
N THR A 333 5.85 13.09 5.52
CA THR A 333 5.23 13.09 4.19
C THR A 333 6.00 12.25 3.18
N ALA A 334 7.33 12.26 3.20
CA ALA A 334 8.14 11.40 2.35
C ALA A 334 7.92 9.91 2.66
N SER A 335 7.88 9.53 3.94
CA SER A 335 7.58 8.15 4.36
C SER A 335 6.16 7.72 3.98
N MET A 336 5.19 8.64 4.01
CA MET A 336 3.84 8.37 3.53
C MET A 336 3.82 8.10 2.01
N THR A 337 4.54 8.90 1.22
CA THR A 337 4.71 8.67 -0.22
C THR A 337 5.33 7.30 -0.49
N GLU A 338 6.43 6.96 0.19
CA GLU A 338 7.08 5.66 0.04
C GLU A 338 6.14 4.50 0.44
N GLY A 339 5.47 4.61 1.59
CA GLY A 339 4.53 3.59 2.06
C GLY A 339 3.36 3.37 1.10
N SER A 340 2.80 4.46 0.56
CA SER A 340 1.70 4.40 -0.41
C SER A 340 2.14 3.83 -1.77
N ALA A 341 3.35 4.14 -2.23
CA ALA A 341 3.93 3.55 -3.44
C ALA A 341 4.18 2.04 -3.26
N ARG A 342 4.68 1.61 -2.10
CA ARG A 342 4.82 0.19 -1.76
C ARG A 342 3.48 -0.53 -1.73
N LEU A 343 2.44 0.10 -1.18
CA LEU A 343 1.09 -0.44 -1.21
C LEU A 343 0.59 -0.61 -2.65
N ALA A 344 0.74 0.42 -3.49
CA ALA A 344 0.35 0.36 -4.90
C ALA A 344 1.05 -0.78 -5.66
N SER A 345 2.38 -0.88 -5.54
CA SER A 345 3.16 -1.97 -6.13
C SER A 345 2.75 -3.36 -5.60
N GLY A 346 2.47 -3.47 -4.30
CA GLY A 346 1.96 -4.70 -3.70
C GLY A 346 0.59 -5.11 -4.28
N THR A 347 -0.29 -4.14 -4.54
CA THR A 347 -1.61 -4.42 -5.15
C THR A 347 -1.52 -4.79 -6.63
N GLU A 348 -0.55 -4.25 -7.37
CA GLU A 348 -0.24 -4.70 -8.73
C GLU A 348 0.23 -6.16 -8.72
N THR A 349 1.13 -6.50 -7.81
CA THR A 349 1.63 -7.88 -7.63
C THR A 349 0.49 -8.85 -7.28
N LEU A 350 -0.43 -8.44 -6.39
CA LEU A 350 -1.62 -9.23 -6.05
C LEU A 350 -2.50 -9.47 -7.28
N ASN A 351 -2.74 -8.42 -8.08
CA ASN A 351 -3.58 -8.50 -9.27
C ASN A 351 -2.95 -9.42 -10.33
N ALA A 352 -1.63 -9.34 -10.52
CA ALA A 352 -0.87 -10.25 -11.37
C ALA A 352 -0.94 -11.70 -10.87
N GLY A 353 -0.86 -11.94 -9.56
CA GLY A 353 -1.04 -13.29 -8.99
C GLY A 353 -2.44 -13.87 -9.22
N ILE A 354 -3.48 -13.02 -9.24
CA ILE A 354 -4.87 -13.44 -9.47
C ILE A 354 -5.12 -13.73 -10.95
N LYS A 355 -4.74 -12.80 -11.84
CA LYS A 355 -5.08 -12.84 -13.27
C LYS A 355 -4.04 -13.51 -14.15
N GLY A 356 -2.84 -13.66 -13.63
CA GLY A 356 -1.65 -13.99 -14.39
C GLY A 356 -0.94 -12.75 -14.92
N ASP A 357 0.34 -12.92 -15.23
CA ASP A 357 1.11 -11.90 -15.93
C ASP A 357 0.95 -12.13 -17.44
N PRO A 358 0.32 -11.20 -18.19
CA PRO A 358 0.20 -11.35 -19.64
C PRO A 358 1.55 -11.32 -20.37
N ALA A 359 2.62 -10.82 -19.73
CA ALA A 359 3.98 -10.85 -20.27
C ALA A 359 4.73 -12.15 -19.96
N ASP A 360 4.26 -12.97 -19.00
CA ASP A 360 4.88 -14.23 -18.61
C ASP A 360 3.86 -15.39 -18.60
N PRO A 361 3.78 -16.18 -19.68
CA PRO A 361 2.92 -17.35 -19.75
C PRO A 361 3.20 -18.43 -18.69
N ALA A 362 4.38 -18.42 -18.06
CA ALA A 362 4.71 -19.32 -16.95
C ALA A 362 4.03 -18.91 -15.63
N SER A 363 3.44 -17.71 -15.59
CA SER A 363 2.71 -17.14 -14.46
C SER A 363 1.22 -16.95 -14.82
N PRO A 364 0.44 -18.04 -15.03
CA PRO A 364 -0.94 -17.97 -15.51
C PRO A 364 -1.95 -17.46 -14.45
N GLY A 365 -1.50 -17.30 -13.21
CA GLY A 365 -2.34 -16.82 -12.11
C GLY A 365 -3.41 -17.82 -11.64
N LEU A 366 -4.16 -17.41 -10.62
CA LEU A 366 -5.17 -18.26 -9.99
C LEU A 366 -6.39 -18.51 -10.88
N LEU A 367 -6.79 -17.56 -11.73
CA LEU A 367 -7.92 -17.72 -12.64
C LEU A 367 -7.69 -18.88 -13.62
N SER A 368 -6.59 -18.82 -14.38
CA SER A 368 -6.25 -19.89 -15.32
C SER A 368 -5.90 -21.20 -14.60
N GLY A 369 -5.27 -21.15 -13.43
CA GLY A 369 -5.00 -22.35 -12.63
C GLY A 369 -6.27 -23.09 -12.20
N SER A 370 -7.28 -22.36 -11.73
CA SER A 370 -8.58 -22.94 -11.34
C SER A 370 -9.38 -23.48 -12.54
N GLU A 371 -9.29 -22.81 -13.69
CA GLU A 371 -9.88 -23.29 -14.95
C GLU A 371 -9.20 -24.57 -15.45
N ALA A 372 -7.86 -24.62 -15.41
CA ALA A 372 -7.09 -25.80 -15.77
C ALA A 372 -7.43 -27.00 -14.87
N LEU A 373 -7.61 -26.78 -13.57
CA LEU A 373 -8.03 -27.82 -12.63
C LEU A 373 -9.44 -28.33 -12.94
N ALA A 374 -10.40 -27.44 -13.24
CA ALA A 374 -11.76 -27.82 -13.61
C ALA A 374 -11.78 -28.65 -14.90
N LYS A 375 -10.99 -28.23 -15.90
CA LYS A 375 -10.84 -28.96 -17.17
C LYS A 375 -10.22 -30.33 -16.94
N GLY A 376 -9.12 -30.42 -16.20
CA GLY A 376 -8.44 -31.69 -15.92
C GLY A 376 -9.33 -32.68 -15.15
N ALA A 377 -10.13 -32.20 -14.20
CA ALA A 377 -11.11 -33.02 -13.50
C ALA A 377 -12.24 -33.51 -14.42
N SER A 378 -12.70 -32.66 -15.36
CA SER A 378 -13.69 -33.05 -16.37
C SER A 378 -13.12 -34.09 -17.35
N ASP A 379 -11.87 -33.94 -17.76
CA ASP A 379 -11.17 -34.90 -18.63
C ASP A 379 -11.00 -36.26 -17.92
N LEU A 380 -10.68 -36.25 -16.62
CA LEU A 380 -10.59 -37.46 -15.78
C LEU A 380 -11.95 -38.16 -15.65
N SER A 381 -13.03 -37.41 -15.42
CA SER A 381 -14.40 -37.93 -15.40
C SER A 381 -14.76 -38.61 -16.74
N ALA A 382 -14.50 -37.93 -17.86
CA ALA A 382 -14.73 -38.50 -19.19
C ALA A 382 -13.91 -39.79 -19.42
N GLY A 383 -12.66 -39.83 -18.96
CA GLY A 383 -11.81 -41.02 -19.01
C GLY A 383 -12.36 -42.19 -18.17
N ASN A 384 -12.82 -41.91 -16.96
CA ASN A 384 -13.39 -42.92 -16.06
C ASN A 384 -14.70 -43.51 -16.59
N ASN A 385 -15.55 -42.68 -17.21
CA ASN A 385 -16.75 -43.16 -17.89
C ASN A 385 -16.43 -44.11 -19.04
N LYS A 386 -15.40 -43.81 -19.84
CA LYS A 386 -14.90 -44.73 -20.88
C LYS A 386 -14.37 -46.04 -20.29
N LEU A 387 -13.61 -45.97 -19.20
CA LEU A 387 -13.08 -47.15 -18.51
C LEU A 387 -14.19 -48.04 -17.94
N ALA A 388 -15.22 -47.43 -17.33
CA ALA A 388 -16.39 -48.14 -16.82
C ALA A 388 -17.16 -48.84 -17.94
N ALA A 389 -17.42 -48.13 -19.04
CA ALA A 389 -18.10 -48.69 -20.21
C ALA A 389 -17.32 -49.88 -20.82
N GLY A 390 -16.01 -49.72 -21.04
CA GLY A 390 -15.15 -50.80 -21.53
C GLY A 390 -15.07 -51.99 -20.58
N SER A 391 -15.04 -51.75 -19.27
CA SER A 391 -15.05 -52.82 -18.26
C SER A 391 -16.37 -53.58 -18.24
N THR A 392 -17.50 -52.89 -18.39
CA THR A 392 -18.82 -53.52 -18.52
C THR A 392 -18.92 -54.37 -19.79
N GLN A 393 -18.35 -53.91 -20.90
CA GLN A 393 -18.26 -54.68 -22.14
C GLN A 393 -17.39 -55.94 -21.95
N LEU A 394 -16.23 -55.81 -21.29
CA LEU A 394 -15.35 -56.94 -20.98
C LEU A 394 -16.05 -57.97 -20.08
N ALA A 395 -16.74 -57.52 -19.03
CA ALA A 395 -17.51 -58.40 -18.15
C ALA A 395 -18.61 -59.16 -18.89
N THR A 396 -19.30 -58.47 -19.81
CA THR A 396 -20.33 -59.07 -20.66
C THR A 396 -19.73 -60.11 -21.61
N GLY A 397 -18.60 -59.80 -22.25
CA GLY A 397 -17.88 -60.73 -23.12
C GLY A 397 -17.37 -61.96 -22.38
N ALA A 398 -16.80 -61.76 -21.20
CA ALA A 398 -16.33 -62.84 -20.33
C ALA A 398 -17.48 -63.73 -19.84
N GLY A 399 -18.64 -63.15 -19.50
CA GLY A 399 -19.85 -63.93 -19.19
C GLY A 399 -20.31 -64.79 -20.37
N LYS A 400 -20.32 -64.24 -21.59
CA LYS A 400 -20.64 -65.02 -22.80
C LYS A 400 -19.64 -66.15 -23.05
N LEU A 401 -18.36 -65.93 -22.77
CA LEU A 401 -17.32 -66.95 -22.88
C LEU A 401 -17.52 -68.07 -21.85
N ALA A 402 -17.81 -67.72 -20.60
CA ALA A 402 -18.15 -68.69 -19.55
C ALA A 402 -19.38 -69.54 -19.95
N ASP A 403 -20.47 -68.90 -20.41
CA ASP A 403 -21.67 -69.59 -20.87
C ASP A 403 -21.38 -70.53 -22.06
N GLY A 404 -20.54 -70.09 -23.00
CA GLY A 404 -20.11 -70.89 -24.15
C GLY A 404 -19.31 -72.11 -23.72
N ASN A 405 -18.37 -71.93 -22.80
CA ASN A 405 -17.55 -72.99 -22.25
C ASN A 405 -18.36 -73.99 -21.41
N ALA A 406 -19.34 -73.53 -20.64
CA ALA A 406 -20.27 -74.38 -19.93
C ALA A 406 -21.08 -75.27 -20.89
N LYS A 407 -21.52 -74.71 -22.03
CA LYS A 407 -22.18 -75.49 -23.10
C LYS A 407 -21.24 -76.52 -23.73
N VAL A 408 -19.97 -76.17 -23.95
CA VAL A 408 -18.96 -77.12 -24.45
C VAL A 408 -18.76 -78.26 -23.45
N ALA A 409 -18.60 -77.95 -22.16
CA ALA A 409 -18.46 -78.96 -21.10
C ALA A 409 -19.69 -79.88 -21.00
N ALA A 410 -20.91 -79.34 -21.11
CA ALA A 410 -22.14 -80.14 -21.10
C ALA A 410 -22.26 -81.04 -22.35
N GLY A 411 -21.86 -80.52 -23.52
CA GLY A 411 -21.82 -81.28 -24.76
C GLY A 411 -20.80 -82.41 -24.73
N THR A 412 -19.61 -82.17 -24.17
CA THR A 412 -18.57 -83.20 -24.03
C THR A 412 -18.92 -84.23 -22.97
N GLU A 413 -19.65 -83.86 -21.93
CA GLU A 413 -20.25 -84.80 -20.97
C GLU A 413 -21.28 -85.72 -21.63
N THR A 414 -22.12 -85.16 -22.51
CA THR A 414 -23.06 -85.94 -23.33
C THR A 414 -22.33 -86.89 -24.28
N LEU A 415 -21.24 -86.42 -24.91
CA LEU A 415 -20.42 -87.25 -25.79
C LEU A 415 -19.71 -88.37 -25.02
N HIS A 416 -19.12 -88.06 -23.87
CA HIS A 416 -18.44 -88.99 -22.99
C HIS A 416 -19.40 -90.09 -22.50
N SER A 417 -20.57 -89.70 -21.99
CA SER A 417 -21.60 -90.64 -21.53
C SER A 417 -22.13 -91.51 -22.68
N SER A 418 -22.35 -90.93 -23.86
CA SER A 418 -22.78 -91.68 -25.05
C SER A 418 -21.71 -92.66 -25.54
N ALA A 419 -20.44 -92.26 -25.57
CA ALA A 419 -19.32 -93.13 -25.94
C ALA A 419 -19.09 -94.27 -24.93
N ALA A 420 -19.34 -94.02 -23.64
CA ALA A 420 -19.28 -95.02 -22.59
C ALA A 420 -20.50 -95.98 -22.57
N ALA A 421 -21.67 -95.49 -23.00
CA ALA A 421 -22.91 -96.28 -23.04
C ALA A 421 -22.96 -97.30 -24.19
N VAL A 422 -22.19 -97.09 -25.27
CA VAL A 422 -22.06 -98.11 -26.32
C VAL A 422 -21.16 -99.23 -25.79
N SER A 423 -21.76 -100.28 -25.22
CA SER A 423 -21.05 -101.48 -24.78
C SER A 423 -21.11 -102.57 -25.85
N PRO A 424 -20.04 -103.35 -26.08
CA PRO A 424 -20.06 -104.46 -27.04
C PRO A 424 -21.19 -105.48 -26.79
N SER A 425 -21.66 -105.59 -25.54
CA SER A 425 -22.78 -106.43 -25.11
C SER A 425 -24.08 -106.11 -25.85
N ASP A 426 -24.33 -104.83 -26.17
CA ASP A 426 -25.57 -104.38 -26.84
C ASP A 426 -25.51 -104.57 -28.36
N MET A 427 -24.33 -104.85 -28.93
CA MET A 427 -24.15 -105.17 -30.36
C MET A 427 -24.26 -106.68 -30.67
N VAL A 428 -24.39 -107.54 -29.65
CA VAL A 428 -24.40 -109.01 -29.80
C VAL A 428 -25.81 -109.62 -29.61
N GLY A 429 -26.85 -108.79 -29.40
CA GLY A 429 -28.25 -109.22 -29.42
C GLY A 429 -28.73 -109.60 -30.84
N PRO A 430 -29.70 -110.53 -30.99
CA PRO A 430 -30.22 -110.93 -32.30
C PRO A 430 -30.76 -109.72 -33.10
N PRO A 431 -30.69 -109.74 -34.44
CA PRO A 431 -31.01 -108.58 -35.26
C PRO A 431 -32.51 -108.37 -35.33
N ASP A 432 -33.04 -107.59 -34.41
CA ASP A 432 -34.38 -107.03 -34.54
C ASP A 432 -34.26 -105.71 -35.32
N ALA A 433 -34.99 -105.57 -36.42
CA ALA A 433 -34.91 -104.43 -37.33
C ALA A 433 -35.20 -103.05 -36.69
N GLY A 434 -35.60 -103.01 -35.41
CA GLY A 434 -35.85 -101.78 -34.65
C GLY A 434 -34.59 -101.12 -34.05
N THR A 435 -33.54 -101.88 -33.74
CA THR A 435 -32.36 -101.36 -33.02
C THR A 435 -31.27 -100.78 -33.94
N ALA A 436 -31.19 -101.24 -35.19
CA ALA A 436 -30.22 -100.73 -36.17
C ALA A 436 -30.54 -99.29 -36.64
N MET A 437 -31.80 -98.84 -36.56
CA MET A 437 -32.16 -97.44 -36.85
C MET A 437 -31.97 -96.49 -35.65
N GLY A 438 -31.88 -97.00 -34.42
CA GLY A 438 -31.60 -96.19 -33.23
C GLY A 438 -30.15 -95.68 -33.19
N LEU A 439 -29.20 -96.50 -33.65
CA LEU A 439 -27.77 -96.17 -33.66
C LEU A 439 -27.38 -95.12 -34.71
N VAL A 440 -28.10 -95.05 -35.84
CA VAL A 440 -27.91 -94.01 -36.86
C VAL A 440 -28.65 -92.72 -36.49
N GLY A 441 -29.80 -92.83 -35.80
CA GLY A 441 -30.54 -91.67 -35.29
C GLY A 441 -29.80 -90.90 -34.19
N ALA A 442 -29.10 -91.61 -33.29
CA ALA A 442 -28.35 -91.00 -32.19
C ALA A 442 -27.09 -90.23 -32.64
N LEU A 443 -26.48 -90.62 -33.78
CA LEU A 443 -25.28 -89.96 -34.32
C LEU A 443 -25.60 -88.81 -35.30
N GLY A 444 -26.81 -88.74 -35.86
CA GLY A 444 -27.19 -87.78 -36.91
C GLY A 444 -27.91 -86.51 -36.45
N VAL A 445 -28.63 -86.52 -35.33
CA VAL A 445 -29.57 -85.43 -35.00
C VAL A 445 -29.00 -84.40 -33.99
N GLY A 446 -28.05 -84.79 -33.15
CA GLY A 446 -27.44 -83.90 -32.15
C GLY A 446 -26.48 -82.85 -32.71
N SER A 447 -25.83 -83.12 -33.85
CA SER A 447 -24.79 -82.26 -34.44
C SER A 447 -25.33 -81.19 -35.40
N VAL A 448 -26.47 -81.43 -36.06
CA VAL A 448 -27.07 -80.47 -37.01
C VAL A 448 -27.89 -79.38 -36.29
N GLY A 449 -28.54 -79.71 -35.17
CA GLY A 449 -29.33 -78.75 -34.38
C GLY A 449 -28.47 -77.63 -33.78
N ALA A 450 -27.29 -77.95 -33.25
CA ALA A 450 -26.35 -76.97 -32.71
C ALA A 450 -25.73 -76.07 -33.80
N PHE A 451 -25.51 -76.61 -35.01
CA PHE A 451 -24.92 -75.87 -36.12
C PHE A 451 -25.91 -74.90 -36.81
N MET A 452 -27.21 -75.24 -36.84
CA MET A 452 -28.24 -74.33 -37.40
C MET A 452 -28.60 -73.18 -36.44
N VAL A 453 -28.57 -73.39 -35.12
CA VAL A 453 -28.86 -72.32 -34.14
C VAL A 453 -27.75 -71.25 -34.09
N LEU A 454 -26.52 -71.60 -34.46
CA LEU A 454 -25.40 -70.64 -34.57
C LEU A 454 -25.45 -69.78 -35.85
N ARG A 455 -26.21 -70.16 -36.89
CA ARG A 455 -26.29 -69.41 -38.16
C ARG A 455 -27.37 -68.32 -38.17
N ASN A 456 -28.40 -68.43 -37.33
CA ASN A 456 -29.59 -67.56 -37.39
C ASN A 456 -29.59 -66.35 -36.42
N LYS A 457 -28.46 -66.00 -35.81
CA LYS A 457 -28.30 -64.72 -35.09
C LYS A 457 -27.16 -63.91 -35.69
N ARG A 458 -27.40 -63.36 -36.89
CA ARG A 458 -26.74 -62.12 -37.31
C ARG A 458 -27.41 -60.98 -36.54
N PRO A 459 -26.65 -60.10 -35.87
CA PRO A 459 -27.19 -58.81 -35.44
C PRO A 459 -27.38 -57.93 -36.68
N ASP A 460 -28.56 -57.35 -36.83
CA ASP A 460 -28.78 -56.25 -37.76
C ASP A 460 -27.88 -55.05 -37.37
N PRO A 461 -27.28 -54.34 -38.34
CA PRO A 461 -26.58 -53.10 -38.08
C PRO A 461 -27.62 -51.98 -37.89
N GLU A 462 -27.90 -51.60 -36.64
CA GLU A 462 -28.55 -50.31 -36.36
C GLU A 462 -27.49 -49.20 -36.28
N THR A 463 -27.79 -48.17 -37.05
CA THR A 463 -27.26 -46.81 -37.08
C THR A 463 -27.54 -46.08 -35.76
N ASP A 464 -26.50 -45.71 -35.01
CA ASP A 464 -26.16 -44.33 -34.57
C ASP A 464 -24.87 -44.30 -33.73
#